data_AF-T2JN65-F1
#
_entry.id   AF-T2JN65-F1
#
_cell.length_a   1.000
_cell.length_b   1.000
_cell.length_c   1.000
_cell.angle_alpha   90.00
_cell.angle_beta   90.00
_cell.angle_gamma   90.00
#
_symmetry.space_group_name_H-M   'P 1'
#
loop_
_entity.id
_entity.type
_entity.pdbx_description
1 polymer ?
#
loop_
_entity_poly.entity_id
_entity_poly.type
_entity_poly.pdbx_seq_one_letter_code
_entity_poly.pdbx_strand_id
1 'polypeptide(L)'
;MEEFLDQLPLKYRTIVAIAYFTASRIEDILSLHKEDITHETVIIKDSNAKNRKQVQIIPRLRPYLTVYLNGYKSQPSSLLFSDKFGYPLKSSQVFKVLKMVAKNINLPYVYLFILQ
;
A
#
# COMPACT_ATOMS: atom_id res chain seq x y z
N MET A 1 -0.22 15.74 1.15
CA MET A 1 -0.07 14.27 0.96
C MET A 1 -1.33 13.53 1.38
N GLU A 2 -1.90 13.83 2.56
CA GLU A 2 -3.21 13.27 2.96
C GLU A 2 -4.32 13.56 1.94
N GLU A 3 -4.40 14.79 1.41
CA GLU A 3 -5.32 15.14 0.31
C GLU A 3 -5.14 14.28 -0.95
N PHE A 4 -3.91 13.87 -1.28
CA PHE A 4 -3.67 12.98 -2.42
C PHE A 4 -4.09 11.54 -2.11
N LEU A 5 -3.85 11.06 -0.88
CA LEU A 5 -4.29 9.75 -0.42
C LEU A 5 -5.81 9.62 -0.49
N ASP A 6 -6.55 10.66 -0.09
CA ASP A 6 -8.01 10.63 -0.08
C ASP A 6 -8.63 10.48 -1.47
N GLN A 7 -7.93 10.94 -2.50
CA GLN A 7 -8.35 10.84 -3.90
C GLN A 7 -8.02 9.48 -4.52
N LEU A 8 -7.20 8.66 -3.85
CA LEU A 8 -6.88 7.32 -4.32
C LEU A 8 -8.01 6.34 -4.00
N PRO A 9 -8.32 5.40 -4.92
CA PRO A 9 -9.18 4.28 -4.59
C PRO A 9 -8.61 3.52 -3.39
N LEU A 10 -9.49 3.03 -2.51
CA LEU A 10 -9.15 2.50 -1.18
C LEU A 10 -7.93 1.57 -1.18
N LYS A 11 -7.86 0.61 -2.13
CA LYS A 11 -6.73 -0.32 -2.26
C LYS A 11 -5.39 0.40 -2.46
N TYR A 12 -5.32 1.33 -3.43
CA TYR A 12 -4.10 2.07 -3.75
C TYR A 12 -3.75 3.08 -2.66
N ARG A 13 -4.76 3.67 -2.03
CA ARG A 13 -4.60 4.52 -0.84
C ARG A 13 -3.88 3.78 0.28
N THR A 14 -4.34 2.58 0.62
CA THR A 14 -3.75 1.77 1.68
C THR A 14 -2.32 1.34 1.33
N ILE A 15 -2.06 0.94 0.07
CA ILE A 15 -0.70 0.61 -0.40
C ILE A 15 0.25 1.78 -0.18
N VAL A 16 -0.12 2.99 -0.61
CA VAL A 16 0.72 4.19 -0.46
C VAL A 16 0.84 4.60 1.00
N ALA A 17 -0.22 4.53 1.78
CA ALA A 17 -0.17 4.85 3.21
C ALA A 17 0.81 3.95 3.95
N ILE A 18 0.80 2.63 3.69
CA ILE A 18 1.79 1.72 4.28
C ILE A 18 3.18 2.12 3.81
N ALA A 19 3.43 2.21 2.50
CA ALA A 19 4.75 2.56 1.97
C ALA A 19 5.31 3.87 2.57
N TYR A 20 4.45 4.89 2.69
CA TYR A 20 4.81 6.19 3.25
C TYR A 20 5.13 6.11 4.74
N PHE A 21 4.24 5.54 5.56
CA PHE A 21 4.42 5.51 7.02
C PHE A 21 5.44 4.48 7.48
N THR A 22 5.74 3.45 6.68
CA THR A 22 6.75 2.44 7.00
C THR A 22 8.09 2.66 6.31
N ALA A 23 8.21 3.68 5.45
CA ALA A 23 9.36 3.92 4.58
C ALA A 23 9.80 2.62 3.88
N SER A 24 8.84 1.99 3.19
CA SER A 24 9.02 0.70 2.51
C SER A 24 8.69 0.84 1.05
N ARG A 25 9.36 0.04 0.22
CA ARG A 25 9.14 0.04 -1.23
C ARG A 25 7.76 -0.53 -1.54
N ILE A 26 7.12 0.03 -2.55
CA ILE A 26 5.81 -0.45 -3.03
C ILE A 26 5.87 -1.95 -3.34
N GLU A 27 6.95 -2.44 -3.95
CA GLU A 27 7.13 -3.86 -4.30
C GLU A 27 7.07 -4.78 -3.07
N ASP A 28 7.72 -4.38 -1.97
CA ASP A 28 7.68 -5.12 -0.72
C ASP A 28 6.25 -5.10 -0.12
N ILE A 29 5.55 -3.97 -0.22
CA ILE A 29 4.14 -3.85 0.21
C ILE A 29 3.21 -4.75 -0.61
N LEU A 30 3.43 -4.87 -1.92
CA LEU A 30 2.60 -5.72 -2.78
C LEU A 30 2.79 -7.22 -2.50
N SER A 31 3.85 -7.60 -1.79
CA SER A 31 4.11 -8.98 -1.35
C SER A 31 3.44 -9.34 0.00
N LEU A 32 2.84 -8.35 0.68
CA LEU A 32 2.23 -8.56 1.99
C LEU A 32 1.08 -9.56 1.91
N HIS A 33 1.03 -10.43 2.89
CA HIS A 33 -0.09 -11.32 3.16
C HIS A 33 -0.97 -10.70 4.25
N LYS A 34 -2.23 -11.14 4.36
CA LYS A 34 -3.11 -10.66 5.45
C LYS A 34 -2.52 -10.97 6.83
N GLU A 35 -1.89 -12.13 6.98
CA GLU A 35 -1.22 -12.58 8.21
C GLU A 35 0.00 -11.75 8.60
N ASP A 36 0.60 -11.01 7.65
CA ASP A 36 1.70 -10.10 7.94
C ASP A 36 1.22 -8.82 8.65
N ILE A 37 -0.10 -8.60 8.77
CA ILE A 37 -0.70 -7.47 9.50
C ILE A 37 -1.31 -7.97 10.81
N THR A 38 -0.74 -7.51 11.93
CA THR A 38 -1.29 -7.74 13.27
C THR A 38 -2.02 -6.51 13.77
N HIS A 39 -2.50 -6.54 15.03
CA HIS A 39 -3.09 -5.35 15.66
C HIS A 39 -2.07 -4.21 15.85
N GLU A 40 -0.79 -4.57 16.05
CA GLU A 40 0.25 -3.63 16.46
C GLU A 40 1.31 -3.42 15.40
N THR A 41 1.52 -4.38 14.51
CA THR A 41 2.69 -4.40 13.61
C THR A 41 2.34 -4.84 12.19
N VAL A 42 3.16 -4.38 11.24
CA VAL A 42 3.24 -4.86 9.86
C VAL A 42 4.59 -5.54 9.68
N ILE A 43 4.60 -6.79 9.20
CA ILE A 43 5.82 -7.54 8.90
C ILE A 43 6.10 -7.45 7.40
N ILE A 44 7.06 -6.61 7.02
CA ILE A 44 7.42 -6.37 5.62
C ILE A 44 8.65 -7.20 5.28
N LYS A 45 8.55 -8.06 4.26
CA LYS A 45 9.69 -8.81 3.73
C LYS A 45 10.44 -7.93 2.76
N ASP A 46 11.70 -7.63 3.06
CA ASP A 46 12.56 -6.88 2.14
C ASP A 46 13.05 -7.82 1.04
N SER A 47 12.60 -7.57 -0.18
CA SER A 47 12.97 -8.36 -1.35
C SER A 47 14.47 -8.29 -1.69
N ASN A 48 15.18 -7.24 -1.27
CA ASN A 48 16.62 -7.07 -1.56
C ASN A 48 17.51 -7.68 -0.47
N ALA A 49 17.10 -7.57 0.79
CA ALA A 49 17.97 -7.88 1.92
C ALA A 49 17.75 -9.27 2.54
N LYS A 50 16.78 -10.07 2.04
CA LYS A 50 16.30 -11.33 2.66
C LYS A 50 15.88 -11.20 4.14
N ASN A 51 15.75 -9.97 4.63
CA ASN A 51 15.42 -9.66 6.02
C ASN A 51 13.95 -9.27 6.14
N ARG A 52 13.38 -9.49 7.33
CA ARG A 52 12.03 -9.03 7.67
C ARG A 52 12.12 -7.76 8.50
N LYS A 53 11.41 -6.72 8.06
CA LYS A 53 11.24 -5.46 8.79
C LYS A 53 9.90 -5.50 9.52
N GLN A 54 9.93 -5.53 10.83
CA GLN A 54 8.72 -5.36 11.64
C GLN A 54 8.54 -3.88 11.95
N VAL A 55 7.40 -3.31 11.54
CA VAL A 55 7.11 -1.88 11.72
C VAL A 55 5.87 -1.73 12.59
N GLN A 56 5.96 -0.86 13.59
CA GLN A 56 4.82 -0.54 14.47
C GLN A 56 3.75 0.25 13.70
N ILE A 57 2.48 -0.13 13.85
CA ILE A 57 1.32 0.57 13.29
C ILE A 57 1.09 1.83 14.13
N ILE A 58 1.63 2.93 13.65
CA ILE A 58 1.42 4.24 14.28
C ILE A 58 -0.05 4.68 14.16
N PRO A 59 -0.56 5.56 15.05
CA PRO A 59 -1.94 6.03 15.02
C PRO A 59 -2.39 6.61 13.67
N ARG A 60 -1.46 7.20 12.91
CA ARG A 60 -1.75 7.76 11.58
C ARG A 60 -1.96 6.70 10.49
N LEU A 61 -1.31 5.54 10.59
CA LEU A 61 -1.48 4.44 9.62
C LEU A 61 -2.74 3.61 9.91
N ARG A 62 -3.10 3.49 11.19
CA ARG A 62 -4.19 2.61 11.66
C ARG A 62 -5.51 2.81 10.90
N PRO A 63 -6.04 4.04 10.68
CA PRO A 63 -7.29 4.22 9.96
C PRO A 63 -7.29 3.62 8.54
N TYR A 64 -6.18 3.77 7.80
CA TYR A 64 -6.06 3.25 6.43
C TYR A 64 -6.08 1.72 6.39
N LEU A 65 -5.45 1.07 7.37
CA LEU A 65 -5.48 -0.38 7.52
C LEU A 65 -6.86 -0.86 7.97
N THR A 66 -7.45 -0.24 8.99
CA THR A 66 -8.76 -0.62 9.52
C THR A 66 -9.85 -0.55 8.45
N VAL A 67 -9.93 0.56 7.71
CA VAL A 67 -10.94 0.71 6.64
C VAL A 67 -10.76 -0.33 5.55
N TYR A 68 -9.51 -0.61 5.14
CA TYR A 68 -9.23 -1.64 4.12
C TYR A 68 -9.58 -3.04 4.60
N LEU A 69 -9.17 -3.40 5.81
CA LEU A 69 -9.34 -4.74 6.39
C LEU A 69 -10.80 -5.04 6.74
N ASN A 70 -11.59 -4.04 7.14
CA ASN A 70 -13.02 -4.20 7.39
C ASN A 70 -13.80 -4.53 6.10
N GLY A 71 -13.37 -3.97 4.96
CA GLY A 71 -13.93 -4.29 3.65
C GLY A 71 -13.31 -5.51 2.97
N TYR A 72 -12.31 -6.14 3.60
CA TYR A 72 -11.56 -7.24 3.00
C TYR A 72 -12.41 -8.51 2.96
N LYS A 73 -12.94 -8.80 1.76
CA LYS A 73 -13.54 -10.11 1.48
C LYS A 73 -12.43 -11.12 1.24
N SER A 74 -12.59 -12.32 1.79
CA SER A 74 -11.64 -13.42 1.56
C SER A 74 -11.49 -13.63 0.05
N GLN A 75 -10.28 -13.46 -0.45
CA GLN A 75 -9.96 -13.66 -1.86
C GLN A 75 -9.30 -15.03 -2.04
N PRO A 76 -9.28 -15.57 -3.28
CA PRO A 76 -8.53 -16.80 -3.56
C PRO A 76 -7.03 -16.65 -3.28
N SER A 77 -6.52 -15.42 -3.28
CA SER A 77 -5.13 -15.08 -3.00
C SER A 77 -4.86 -14.95 -1.52
N SER A 78 -3.69 -15.43 -1.09
CA SER A 78 -3.14 -15.16 0.25
C SER A 78 -2.57 -13.74 0.39
N LEU A 79 -2.39 -13.03 -0.74
CA LEU A 79 -1.91 -11.65 -0.78
C LEU A 79 -2.96 -10.68 -0.26
N LEU A 80 -2.51 -9.68 0.50
CA LEU A 80 -3.32 -8.57 0.98
C LEU A 80 -3.78 -7.66 -0.17
N PHE A 81 -2.96 -7.54 -1.22
CA PHE A 81 -3.21 -6.73 -2.39
C PHE A 81 -3.08 -7.56 -3.67
N SER A 82 -4.20 -7.80 -4.32
CA SER A 82 -4.32 -8.53 -5.58
C SER A 82 -5.19 -7.78 -6.58
N ASP A 83 -5.17 -8.18 -7.84
CA ASP A 83 -6.15 -7.73 -8.82
C ASP A 83 -7.52 -8.41 -8.60
N LYS A 84 -8.47 -8.14 -9.50
CA LYS A 84 -9.84 -8.70 -9.41
C LYS A 84 -9.90 -10.23 -9.59
N PHE A 85 -8.83 -10.84 -10.08
CA PHE A 85 -8.71 -12.28 -10.30
C PHE A 85 -7.86 -12.97 -9.22
N GLY A 86 -7.33 -12.20 -8.25
CA GLY A 86 -6.46 -12.72 -7.20
C GLY A 86 -4.97 -12.75 -7.56
N TYR A 87 -4.57 -12.24 -8.74
CA TYR A 87 -3.17 -12.20 -9.13
C TYR A 87 -2.40 -11.09 -8.40
N PRO A 88 -1.09 -11.25 -8.19
CA PRO A 88 -0.26 -10.21 -7.60
C PRO A 88 -0.33 -8.91 -8.41
N LEU A 89 -0.49 -7.78 -7.73
CA LEU A 89 -0.36 -6.48 -8.39
C LEU A 89 1.08 -6.22 -8.78
N LYS A 90 1.28 -5.57 -9.92
CA LYS A 90 2.59 -5.06 -10.34
C LYS A 90 2.77 -3.61 -9.86
N SER A 91 3.99 -3.24 -9.47
CA SER A 91 4.33 -1.86 -9.10
C SER A 91 3.94 -0.87 -10.20
N SER A 92 4.13 -1.23 -11.47
CA SER A 92 3.70 -0.44 -12.63
C SER A 92 2.20 -0.13 -12.66
N GLN A 93 1.34 -1.04 -12.20
CA GLN A 93 -0.10 -0.79 -12.09
C GLN A 93 -0.41 0.22 -10.99
N VAL A 94 0.28 0.13 -9.85
CA VAL A 94 0.16 1.10 -8.76
C VAL A 94 0.58 2.49 -9.26
N PHE A 95 1.78 2.63 -9.81
CA PHE A 95 2.27 3.91 -10.33
C PHE A 95 1.40 4.49 -11.45
N LYS A 96 0.78 3.65 -12.28
CA LYS A 96 -0.18 4.11 -13.29
C LYS A 96 -1.39 4.79 -12.65
N VAL A 97 -1.95 4.21 -11.59
CA VAL A 97 -3.08 4.80 -10.85
C VAL A 97 -2.66 6.09 -10.14
N LEU A 98 -1.48 6.10 -9.51
CA LEU A 98 -0.94 7.31 -8.86
C LEU A 98 -0.79 8.47 -9.84
N LYS A 99 -0.21 8.22 -11.02
CA LYS A 99 -0.06 9.23 -12.08
C LYS A 99 -1.42 9.74 -12.59
N MET A 100 -2.39 8.84 -12.75
CA MET A 100 -3.74 9.21 -13.18
C MET A 100 -4.43 10.12 -12.17
N VAL A 101 -4.39 9.78 -10.87
CA VAL A 101 -5.01 10.59 -9.82
C VAL A 101 -4.28 11.92 -9.64
N ALA A 102 -2.94 11.93 -9.67
CA ALA A 102 -2.15 13.16 -9.60
C ALA A 102 -2.52 14.14 -10.73
N LYS A 103 -2.70 13.63 -11.96
CA LYS A 103 -3.17 14.43 -13.11
C LYS A 103 -4.57 15.00 -12.87
N ASN A 104 -5.49 14.21 -12.32
CA ASN A 104 -6.87 14.62 -12.11
C ASN A 104 -7.02 15.76 -11.09
N ILE A 105 -6.12 15.84 -10.12
CA ILE A 105 -6.15 16.88 -9.08
C ILE A 105 -5.15 18.00 -9.32
N ASN A 106 -4.56 18.06 -10.53
CA ASN A 106 -3.51 19.01 -10.91
C ASN A 106 -2.31 19.03 -9.94
N LEU A 107 -1.98 17.88 -9.33
CA LEU A 107 -0.82 17.77 -8.44
C LEU A 107 0.46 17.70 -9.29
N PRO A 108 1.49 18.52 -8.99
CA PRO A 108 2.77 18.43 -9.69
C PRO A 108 3.40 17.05 -9.56
N TYR A 109 3.94 16.52 -10.66
CA TYR A 109 4.60 15.20 -10.70
C TYR A 109 5.78 15.08 -9.73
N VAL A 110 6.35 16.21 -9.26
CA VAL A 110 7.43 16.28 -8.28
C VAL A 110 7.11 15.49 -7.00
N TYR A 111 5.85 15.44 -6.59
CA TYR A 111 5.43 14.70 -5.39
C TYR A 111 5.39 13.18 -5.56
N LEU A 112 5.44 12.67 -6.80
CA LEU A 112 5.49 11.23 -7.08
C LEU A 112 6.91 10.66 -6.95
N PHE A 113 7.95 11.49 -6.99
CA PHE A 113 9.35 11.06 -6.79
C PHE A 113 9.61 10.57 -5.37
N ILE A 114 8.80 11.00 -4.39
CA ILE A 114 8.89 10.54 -2.99
C ILE A 114 8.50 9.06 -2.87
N LEU A 115 7.81 8.50 -3.88
CA LEU A 115 7.28 7.14 -3.88
C LEU A 115 8.08 6.18 -4.79
N GLN A 116 9.15 6.64 -5.45
CA GLN A 116 10.02 5.82 -6.31
C GLN A 116 11.11 5.11 -5.53
#